data_AF-A0A246BI02-F1
#
_entry.id   AF-A0A246BI02-F1
#
_cell.length_a   1.000
_cell.length_b   1.000
_cell.length_c   1.000
_cell.angle_alpha   90.00
_cell.angle_beta   90.00
_cell.angle_gamma   90.00
#
_symmetry.space_group_name_H-M   'P 1'
#
loop_
_entity.id
_entity.type
_entity.pdbx_description
1 polymer ?
#
loop_
_entity_poly.entity_id
_entity_poly.type
_entity_poly.pdbx_seq_one_letter_code
_entity_poly.pdbx_strand_id
1 'polypeptide(L)'
;MHDITLWPSVGGVLEACGREHALDVAHLARRAAPALRIDPELAYVAGLLHDVGKISVPLDILGAERALSVSEWTLVRAHPVEGEGLIRKWWPDAPASLLHAVRHHHERLDGQGYPDQLRSLPDLTALIAVADVYVALCEARPYRVSRSAQESADILRGEPLPAHVISAVLDAAVLCSASRVV
;
A
#
# COMPACT_ATOMS: atom_id res chain seq x y z
N MET A 1 -15.87 20.58 -10.19
CA MET A 1 -16.13 20.29 -8.77
C MET A 1 -16.57 18.84 -8.69
N HIS A 2 -15.63 17.92 -8.49
CA HIS A 2 -15.98 16.52 -8.32
C HIS A 2 -15.84 16.14 -6.85
N ASP A 3 -16.88 15.45 -6.43
CA ASP A 3 -17.29 15.09 -5.10
C ASP A 3 -16.19 14.31 -4.38
N ILE A 4 -15.52 14.98 -3.42
CA ILE A 4 -14.43 14.46 -2.59
C ILE A 4 -14.96 13.47 -1.52
N THR A 5 -16.29 13.26 -1.49
CA THR A 5 -17.02 12.53 -0.45
C THR A 5 -17.44 11.11 -0.85
N LEU A 6 -17.02 10.59 -2.01
CA LEU A 6 -17.30 9.19 -2.43
C LEU A 6 -16.33 8.14 -1.86
N TRP A 7 -15.49 8.52 -0.90
CA TRP A 7 -14.56 7.63 -0.20
C TRP A 7 -15.05 7.01 1.14
N PRO A 8 -16.34 6.97 1.57
CA PRO A 8 -16.69 6.39 2.88
C PRO A 8 -16.64 4.85 2.90
N SER A 9 -16.48 4.16 1.76
CA SER A 9 -16.46 2.69 1.75
C SER A 9 -15.07 2.08 2.00
N VAL A 10 -13.99 2.83 1.74
CA VAL A 10 -12.60 2.37 1.91
C VAL A 10 -11.69 3.41 2.57
N GLY A 11 -12.18 4.61 2.91
CA GLY A 11 -11.31 5.67 3.39
C GLY A 11 -10.77 5.59 4.79
N GLY A 12 -11.35 4.75 5.64
CA GLY A 12 -10.73 4.36 6.90
C GLY A 12 -9.71 3.23 6.76
N VAL A 13 -9.50 2.69 5.54
CA VAL A 13 -8.80 1.41 5.32
C VAL A 13 -7.29 1.56 5.14
N LEU A 14 -6.74 2.71 4.70
CA LEU A 14 -5.38 2.72 4.13
C LEU A 14 -4.27 3.33 4.99
N GLU A 15 -4.54 3.92 6.15
CA GLU A 15 -3.46 4.64 6.87
C GLU A 15 -3.26 4.17 8.30
N ALA A 16 -2.69 2.97 8.42
CA ALA A 16 -2.00 2.60 9.64
C ALA A 16 -0.59 3.17 9.57
N CYS A 17 -0.29 4.14 10.44
CA CYS A 17 1.10 4.47 10.75
C CYS A 17 1.60 3.45 11.76
N GLY A 18 2.34 2.44 11.32
CA GLY A 18 2.93 1.46 12.22
C GLY A 18 4.11 0.75 11.58
N ARG A 19 5.19 0.57 12.35
CA ARG A 19 6.34 -0.25 11.95
C ARG A 19 5.89 -1.65 11.52
N GLU A 20 4.86 -2.18 12.18
CA GLU A 20 4.29 -3.50 11.93
C GLU A 20 3.67 -3.59 10.53
N HIS A 21 2.92 -2.57 10.11
CA HIS A 21 2.32 -2.49 8.78
C HIS A 21 3.37 -2.54 7.66
N ALA A 22 4.37 -1.66 7.71
CA ALA A 22 5.42 -1.61 6.70
C ALA A 22 6.22 -2.93 6.63
N LEU A 23 6.44 -3.59 7.78
CA LEU A 23 7.09 -4.91 7.83
C LEU A 23 6.21 -6.00 7.21
N ASP A 24 4.92 -6.03 7.51
CA ASP A 24 3.99 -7.02 6.95
C ASP A 24 3.86 -6.87 5.43
N VAL A 25 3.76 -5.63 4.93
CA VAL A 25 3.77 -5.32 3.49
C VAL A 25 5.08 -5.78 2.85
N ALA A 26 6.23 -5.45 3.45
CA ALA A 26 7.54 -5.84 2.95
C ALA A 26 7.71 -7.36 2.88
N HIS A 27 7.32 -8.08 3.94
CA HIS A 27 7.42 -9.54 3.99
C HIS A 27 6.48 -10.21 2.98
N LEU A 28 5.25 -9.71 2.83
CA LEU A 28 4.31 -10.23 1.85
C LEU A 28 4.79 -9.98 0.42
N ALA A 29 5.25 -8.75 0.12
CA ALA A 29 5.79 -8.39 -1.18
C ALA A 29 6.99 -9.27 -1.56
N ARG A 30 7.95 -9.45 -0.64
CA ARG A 30 9.13 -10.33 -0.82
C ARG A 30 8.72 -11.75 -1.20
N ARG A 31 7.67 -12.28 -0.58
CA ARG A 31 7.19 -13.65 -0.82
C ARG A 31 6.48 -13.81 -2.16
N ALA A 32 5.73 -12.80 -2.58
CA ALA A 32 5.02 -12.82 -3.87
C ALA A 32 5.94 -12.49 -5.07
N ALA A 33 7.05 -11.80 -4.83
CA ALA A 33 7.98 -11.35 -5.88
C ALA A 33 8.46 -12.44 -6.87
N PRO A 34 8.80 -13.69 -6.45
CA PRO A 34 9.23 -14.72 -7.38
C PRO A 34 8.18 -15.08 -8.44
N ALA A 35 6.88 -15.07 -8.10
CA ALA A 35 5.80 -15.36 -9.04
C ALA A 35 5.69 -14.30 -10.15
N LEU A 36 6.19 -13.09 -9.89
CA LEU A 36 6.22 -11.96 -10.81
C LEU A 36 7.60 -11.73 -11.44
N ARG A 37 8.58 -12.62 -11.18
CA ARG A 37 9.97 -12.50 -11.65
C ARG A 37 10.65 -11.21 -11.18
N ILE A 38 10.26 -10.71 -10.02
CA ILE A 38 10.84 -9.54 -9.36
C ILE A 38 11.89 -10.04 -8.36
N ASP A 39 12.99 -9.29 -8.20
CA ASP A 39 13.96 -9.53 -7.14
C ASP A 39 13.28 -9.40 -5.75
N PRO A 40 13.25 -10.47 -4.94
CA PRO A 40 12.62 -10.44 -3.61
C PRO A 40 13.17 -9.34 -2.70
N GLU A 41 14.46 -9.01 -2.76
CA GLU A 41 15.05 -7.98 -1.90
C GLU A 41 14.60 -6.58 -2.33
N LEU A 42 14.49 -6.34 -3.64
CA LEU A 42 13.92 -5.10 -4.15
C LEU A 42 12.46 -4.92 -3.73
N ALA A 43 11.64 -5.99 -3.81
CA ALA A 43 10.25 -5.95 -3.36
C ALA A 43 10.14 -5.72 -1.85
N TYR A 44 11.02 -6.32 -1.06
CA TYR A 44 11.10 -6.11 0.39
C TYR A 44 11.41 -4.65 0.72
N VAL A 45 12.46 -4.07 0.09
CA VAL A 45 12.84 -2.67 0.30
C VAL A 45 11.73 -1.72 -0.15
N ALA A 46 11.06 -2.00 -1.27
CA ALA A 46 9.93 -1.20 -1.73
C ALA A 46 8.75 -1.25 -0.74
N GLY A 47 8.43 -2.41 -0.19
CA GLY A 47 7.41 -2.54 0.85
C GLY A 47 7.80 -1.84 2.16
N LEU A 48 9.07 -1.82 2.55
CA LEU A 48 9.51 -1.07 3.73
C LEU A 48 9.41 0.43 3.57
N LEU A 49 9.66 0.93 2.35
CA LEU A 49 9.80 2.35 2.08
C LEU A 49 8.56 3.00 1.46
N HIS A 50 7.52 2.24 1.11
CA HIS A 50 6.34 2.76 0.40
C HIS A 50 5.73 3.97 1.11
N ASP A 51 5.68 3.91 2.45
CA ASP A 51 5.08 4.91 3.32
C ASP A 51 6.07 5.90 3.94
N VAL A 52 7.34 5.90 3.53
CA VAL A 52 8.40 6.70 4.20
C VAL A 52 8.09 8.19 4.23
N GLY A 53 7.34 8.70 3.25
CA GLY A 53 6.92 10.10 3.18
C GLY A 53 5.89 10.51 4.23
N LYS A 54 5.29 9.57 4.98
CA LYS A 54 4.41 9.89 6.12
C LYS A 54 5.15 10.66 7.21
N ILE A 55 6.49 10.68 7.22
CA ILE A 55 7.30 11.55 8.09
C ILE A 55 7.00 13.04 7.89
N SER A 56 6.50 13.44 6.72
CA SER A 56 6.10 14.82 6.42
C SER A 56 4.68 15.16 6.89
N VAL A 57 3.91 14.19 7.39
CA VAL A 57 2.53 14.38 7.86
C VAL A 57 2.53 14.68 9.37
N PRO A 58 1.87 15.76 9.82
CA PRO A 58 1.73 16.06 11.25
C PRO A 58 1.12 14.90 12.07
N LEU A 59 1.67 14.66 13.26
CA LEU A 59 1.27 13.54 14.12
C LEU A 59 -0.19 13.61 14.59
N ASP A 60 -0.72 14.82 14.80
CA ASP A 60 -2.12 15.06 15.16
C ASP A 60 -3.10 14.72 14.03
N ILE A 61 -2.63 14.75 12.78
CA ILE A 61 -3.37 14.27 11.60
C ILE A 61 -3.21 12.74 11.47
N LEU A 62 -1.98 12.24 11.51
CA LEU A 62 -1.69 10.82 11.27
C LEU A 62 -2.27 9.89 12.36
N GLY A 63 -2.35 10.39 13.60
CA GLY A 63 -2.97 9.70 14.73
C GLY A 63 -4.41 10.12 15.03
N ALA A 64 -5.08 10.81 14.10
CA ALA A 64 -6.41 11.36 14.36
C ALA A 64 -7.46 10.26 14.59
N GLU A 65 -8.13 10.33 15.74
CA GLU A 65 -9.25 9.45 16.12
C GLU A 65 -10.61 9.89 15.52
N ARG A 66 -10.58 10.75 14.50
CA ARG A 66 -11.74 11.42 13.90
C ARG A 66 -11.65 11.40 12.39
N ALA A 67 -12.75 11.76 11.74
CA ALA A 67 -12.71 12.05 10.31
C ALA A 67 -11.72 13.21 10.02
N LEU A 68 -10.85 12.98 9.04
CA LEU A 68 -9.98 14.01 8.50
C LEU A 68 -10.77 14.94 7.58
N SER A 69 -10.47 16.23 7.68
CA SER A 69 -10.94 17.25 6.73
C SER A 69 -10.28 17.06 5.36
N VAL A 70 -10.84 17.71 4.34
CA VAL A 70 -10.29 17.68 2.97
C VAL A 70 -8.85 18.18 2.93
N SER A 71 -8.52 19.23 3.69
CA SER A 71 -7.16 19.77 3.77
C SER A 71 -6.17 18.80 4.43
N GLU A 72 -6.61 18.09 5.47
CA GLU A 72 -5.78 17.08 6.14
C GLU A 72 -5.54 15.89 5.23
N TRP A 73 -6.56 15.44 4.50
CA TRP A 73 -6.42 14.41 3.46
C TRP A 73 -5.44 14.81 2.36
N THR A 74 -5.39 16.09 1.98
CA THR A 74 -4.41 16.57 0.99
C THR A 74 -2.97 16.40 1.49
N LEU A 75 -2.69 16.69 2.76
CA LEU A 75 -1.35 16.52 3.36
C LEU A 75 -0.95 15.05 3.39
N VAL A 76 -1.89 14.22 3.82
CA VAL A 76 -1.75 12.77 3.84
C VAL A 76 -1.44 12.20 2.46
N ARG A 77 -2.20 12.59 1.43
CA ARG A 77 -2.03 12.11 0.04
C ARG A 77 -0.74 12.59 -0.62
N ALA A 78 -0.03 13.53 -0.02
CA ALA A 78 1.28 13.96 -0.50
C ALA A 78 2.40 12.97 -0.13
N HIS A 79 2.17 12.05 0.83
CA HIS A 79 3.23 11.15 1.32
C HIS A 79 3.93 10.31 0.24
N PRO A 80 3.31 9.85 -0.88
CA PRO A 80 4.04 9.11 -1.89
C PRO A 80 5.05 10.00 -2.63
N VAL A 81 4.68 11.25 -2.89
CA VAL A 81 5.54 12.24 -3.54
C VAL A 81 6.68 12.67 -2.61
N GLU A 82 6.36 12.93 -1.34
CA GLU A 82 7.35 13.24 -0.32
C GLU A 82 8.32 12.05 -0.10
N GLY A 83 7.80 10.82 -0.11
CA GLY A 83 8.60 9.60 0.03
C GLY A 83 9.59 9.43 -1.11
N GLU A 84 9.16 9.60 -2.36
CA GLU A 84 10.06 9.60 -3.52
C GLU A 84 11.15 10.67 -3.36
N GLY A 85 10.78 11.90 -2.98
CA GLY A 85 11.70 13.02 -2.79
C GLY A 85 12.76 12.75 -1.72
N LEU A 86 12.35 12.16 -0.59
CA LEU A 86 13.26 11.76 0.49
C LEU A 86 14.26 10.71 0.03
N ILE A 87 13.80 9.68 -0.68
CA ILE A 87 14.69 8.61 -1.18
C ILE A 87 15.68 9.19 -2.18
N ARG A 88 15.24 10.01 -3.14
CA ARG A 88 16.15 10.66 -4.11
C ARG A 88 17.21 11.52 -3.42
N LYS A 89 16.86 12.19 -2.33
CA LYS A 89 17.77 13.06 -1.58
C LYS A 89 18.84 12.27 -0.85
N TRP A 90 18.47 11.18 -0.18
CA TRP A 90 19.36 10.45 0.73
C TRP A 90 19.98 9.19 0.13
N TRP A 91 19.41 8.68 -0.96
CA TRP A 91 19.90 7.57 -1.76
C TRP A 91 19.80 7.91 -3.26
N PRO A 92 20.73 8.73 -3.79
CA PRO A 92 20.67 9.22 -5.18
C PRO A 92 20.67 8.10 -6.23
N ASP A 93 21.34 6.99 -5.94
CA ASP A 93 21.44 5.82 -6.82
C ASP A 93 20.32 4.78 -6.58
N ALA A 94 19.23 5.18 -5.90
CA ALA A 94 18.08 4.30 -5.69
C ALA A 94 17.52 3.80 -7.04
N PRO A 95 17.13 2.51 -7.14
CA PRO A 95 16.56 1.99 -8.38
C PRO A 95 15.32 2.78 -8.83
N ALA A 96 15.23 3.11 -10.12
CA ALA A 96 14.08 3.86 -10.65
C ALA A 96 12.75 3.12 -10.42
N SER A 97 12.77 1.79 -10.44
CA SER A 97 11.60 0.95 -10.12
C SER A 97 11.15 1.07 -8.66
N LEU A 98 12.10 1.20 -7.71
CA LEU A 98 11.80 1.46 -6.30
C LEU A 98 11.12 2.82 -6.14
N LEU A 99 11.69 3.87 -6.74
CA LEU A 99 11.13 5.23 -6.70
C LEU A 99 9.71 5.26 -7.29
N HIS A 100 9.50 4.57 -8.42
CA HIS A 100 8.18 4.44 -9.03
C HIS A 100 7.20 3.69 -8.13
N ALA A 101 7.62 2.61 -7.47
CA ALA A 101 6.76 1.89 -6.52
C ALA A 101 6.35 2.76 -5.33
N VAL A 102 7.29 3.50 -4.74
CA VAL A 102 7.01 4.40 -3.60
C VAL A 102 6.06 5.52 -4.01
N ARG A 103 6.26 6.16 -5.17
CA ARG A 103 5.41 7.26 -5.62
C ARG A 103 3.97 6.81 -5.96
N HIS A 104 3.82 5.62 -6.52
CA HIS A 104 2.60 5.23 -7.23
C HIS A 104 1.86 4.04 -6.61
N HIS A 105 2.20 3.62 -5.38
CA HIS A 105 1.52 2.48 -4.74
C HIS A 105 0.03 2.75 -4.43
N HIS A 106 -0.44 4.01 -4.48
CA HIS A 106 -1.87 4.37 -4.38
C HIS A 106 -2.57 4.58 -5.73
N GLU A 107 -1.89 4.28 -6.84
CA GLU A 107 -2.48 4.33 -8.18
C GLU A 107 -3.41 3.15 -8.44
N ARG A 108 -4.40 3.35 -9.31
CA ARG A 108 -5.46 2.38 -9.61
C ARG A 108 -5.72 2.34 -11.10
N LEU A 109 -5.98 1.16 -11.68
CA LEU A 109 -6.18 0.98 -13.12
C LEU A 109 -7.42 1.72 -13.68
N ASP A 110 -8.36 2.10 -12.81
CA ASP A 110 -9.51 2.93 -13.17
C ASP A 110 -9.17 4.43 -13.32
N GLY A 111 -7.94 4.84 -12.99
CA GLY A 111 -7.47 6.23 -13.02
C GLY A 111 -7.98 7.07 -11.84
N GLN A 112 -8.57 6.45 -10.81
CA GLN A 112 -9.09 7.13 -9.63
C GLN A 112 -8.08 7.15 -8.47
N GLY A 113 -6.89 6.58 -8.68
CA GLY A 113 -5.76 6.64 -7.75
C GLY A 113 -5.06 8.00 -7.72
N TYR A 114 -3.95 8.06 -7.00
CA TYR A 114 -3.11 9.24 -6.85
C TYR A 114 -1.63 8.83 -6.73
N PRO A 115 -0.65 9.73 -6.99
CA PRO A 115 -0.77 11.16 -7.28
C PRO A 115 -1.08 11.55 -8.73
N ASP A 116 -0.77 10.67 -9.70
CA ASP A 116 -0.68 11.00 -11.13
C ASP A 116 -1.81 10.35 -11.98
N GLN A 117 -2.71 9.60 -11.34
CA GLN A 117 -3.92 9.00 -11.96
C GLN A 117 -3.60 8.03 -13.11
N LEU A 118 -2.59 7.20 -12.87
CA LEU A 118 -2.11 6.21 -13.83
C LEU A 118 -3.17 5.15 -14.10
N ARG A 119 -3.17 4.60 -15.32
CA ARG A 119 -4.06 3.48 -15.72
C ARG A 119 -3.30 2.19 -16.02
N SER A 120 -2.00 2.20 -15.78
CA SER A 120 -1.12 1.06 -15.89
C SER A 120 -0.03 1.17 -14.84
N LEU A 121 0.37 0.03 -14.28
CA LEU A 121 1.39 -0.04 -13.23
C LEU A 121 2.39 -1.13 -13.60
N PRO A 122 3.71 -0.85 -13.49
CA PRO A 122 4.72 -1.90 -13.52
C PRO A 122 4.48 -2.91 -12.40
N ASP A 123 4.90 -4.17 -12.60
CA ASP A 123 4.60 -5.25 -11.66
C ASP A 123 5.09 -4.97 -10.24
N LEU A 124 6.25 -4.32 -10.04
CA LEU A 124 6.71 -3.94 -8.70
C LEU A 124 5.78 -2.94 -8.02
N THR A 125 5.33 -1.92 -8.73
CA THR A 125 4.39 -0.92 -8.18
C THR A 125 3.05 -1.55 -7.86
N ALA A 126 2.52 -2.37 -8.77
CA ALA A 126 1.30 -3.11 -8.54
C ALA A 126 1.45 -4.08 -7.36
N LEU A 127 2.60 -4.74 -7.21
CA LEU A 127 2.87 -5.64 -6.09
C LEU A 127 2.80 -4.92 -4.75
N ILE A 128 3.41 -3.74 -4.64
CA ILE A 128 3.34 -2.94 -3.41
C ILE A 128 1.91 -2.46 -3.14
N ALA A 129 1.20 -1.95 -4.16
CA ALA A 129 -0.19 -1.53 -4.04
C ALA A 129 -1.11 -2.65 -3.53
N VAL A 130 -1.01 -3.84 -4.15
CA VAL A 130 -1.82 -5.01 -3.78
C VAL A 130 -1.47 -5.53 -2.38
N ALA A 131 -0.17 -5.58 -2.05
CA ALA A 131 0.29 -6.02 -0.73
C ALA A 131 -0.16 -5.06 0.38
N ASP A 132 -0.05 -3.75 0.17
CA ASP A 132 -0.54 -2.71 1.08
C ASP A 132 -2.04 -2.87 1.35
N VAL A 133 -2.87 -2.91 0.31
CA VAL A 133 -4.32 -3.10 0.45
C VAL A 133 -4.64 -4.40 1.21
N TYR A 134 -3.99 -5.52 0.87
CA TYR A 134 -4.26 -6.79 1.53
C TYR A 134 -3.92 -6.77 3.03
N VAL A 135 -2.72 -6.29 3.38
CA VAL A 135 -2.28 -6.16 4.78
C VAL A 135 -3.23 -5.23 5.52
N ALA A 136 -3.54 -4.07 4.94
CA ALA A 136 -4.47 -3.10 5.50
C ALA A 136 -5.89 -3.66 5.70
N LEU A 137 -6.34 -4.64 4.91
CA LEU A 137 -7.62 -5.35 5.09
C LEU A 137 -7.57 -6.38 6.23
N CYS A 138 -6.43 -7.05 6.42
CA CYS A 138 -6.24 -8.09 7.43
C CYS A 138 -5.93 -7.53 8.83
N GLU A 139 -5.34 -6.34 8.92
CA GLU A 139 -5.03 -5.69 10.19
C GLU A 139 -6.29 -5.33 10.99
N ALA A 140 -6.22 -5.56 12.31
CA ALA A 140 -7.13 -4.96 13.27
C ALA A 140 -6.68 -3.52 13.55
N ARG A 141 -7.63 -2.59 13.51
CA ARG A 141 -7.40 -1.16 13.78
C ARG A 141 -8.27 -0.70 14.95
N PRO A 142 -7.92 0.37 15.66
CA PRO A 142 -8.71 0.87 16.79
C PRO A 142 -10.20 1.08 16.46
N TYR A 143 -10.51 1.44 15.22
CA TYR A 143 -11.88 1.66 14.72
C TYR A 143 -12.44 0.52 13.85
N ARG A 144 -11.70 -0.58 13.65
CA ARG A 144 -12.10 -1.65 12.73
C ARG A 144 -11.57 -3.02 13.17
N VAL A 145 -12.48 -3.97 13.39
CA VAL A 145 -12.12 -5.38 13.57
C VAL A 145 -11.42 -5.89 12.29
N SER A 146 -10.37 -6.70 12.45
CA SER A 146 -9.69 -7.39 11.34
C SER A 146 -10.69 -8.24 10.54
N ARG A 147 -10.61 -8.21 9.21
CA ARG A 147 -11.41 -9.10 8.36
C ARG A 147 -10.76 -10.48 8.28
N SER A 148 -11.56 -11.50 8.01
CA SER A 148 -11.01 -12.82 7.72
C SER A 148 -10.15 -12.79 6.46
N ALA A 149 -9.24 -13.77 6.32
CA ALA A 149 -8.42 -13.90 5.12
C ALA A 149 -9.26 -14.08 3.85
N GLN A 150 -10.39 -14.78 3.95
CA GLN A 150 -11.32 -14.99 2.84
C GLN A 150 -12.02 -13.68 2.44
N GLU A 151 -12.59 -12.95 3.38
CA GLU A 151 -13.23 -11.65 3.10
C GLU A 151 -12.23 -10.64 2.52
N SER A 152 -11.00 -10.62 3.06
CA SER A 152 -9.94 -9.74 2.56
C SER A 152 -9.55 -10.09 1.12
N ALA A 153 -9.49 -11.38 0.79
CA ALA A 153 -9.24 -11.84 -0.57
C ALA A 153 -10.39 -11.50 -1.53
N ASP A 154 -11.63 -11.62 -1.09
CA ASP A 154 -12.81 -11.31 -1.91
C ASP A 154 -12.90 -9.81 -2.22
N ILE A 155 -12.61 -8.96 -1.24
CA ILE A 155 -12.50 -7.50 -1.45
C ILE A 155 -11.35 -7.18 -2.40
N LEU A 156 -10.15 -7.73 -2.16
CA LEU A 156 -8.97 -7.44 -2.97
C LEU A 156 -9.17 -7.81 -4.45
N ARG A 157 -9.86 -8.93 -4.74
CA ARG A 157 -10.20 -9.32 -6.13
C ARG A 157 -11.12 -8.33 -6.84
N GLY A 158 -11.87 -7.51 -6.09
CA GLY A 158 -12.72 -6.45 -6.63
C GLY A 158 -12.01 -5.12 -6.83
N GLU A 159 -10.78 -4.95 -6.34
CA GLU A 159 -10.02 -3.71 -6.53
C GLU A 159 -9.55 -3.57 -7.98
N PRO A 160 -9.48 -2.34 -8.53
CA PRO A 160 -8.98 -2.07 -9.87
C PRO A 160 -7.44 -2.12 -9.90
N LEU A 161 -6.89 -3.28 -9.56
CA LEU A 161 -5.46 -3.59 -9.58
C LEU A 161 -5.23 -4.81 -10.50
N PRO A 162 -3.99 -5.03 -11.00
CA PRO A 162 -3.75 -6.12 -11.95
C PRO A 162 -4.05 -7.50 -11.36
N ALA A 163 -4.95 -8.25 -12.01
CA ALA A 163 -5.43 -9.54 -11.51
C ALA A 163 -4.33 -10.59 -11.31
N HIS A 164 -3.29 -10.60 -12.16
CA HIS A 164 -2.16 -11.51 -12.01
C HIS A 164 -1.33 -11.21 -10.75
N VAL A 165 -1.21 -9.94 -10.37
CA VAL A 165 -0.53 -9.51 -9.14
C VAL A 165 -1.38 -9.81 -7.91
N ILE A 166 -2.69 -9.60 -7.98
CA ILE A 166 -3.64 -10.02 -6.94
C ILE A 166 -3.48 -11.52 -6.66
N SER A 167 -3.47 -12.35 -7.70
CA SER A 167 -3.26 -13.80 -7.53
C SER A 167 -1.93 -14.10 -6.83
N ALA A 168 -0.83 -13.50 -7.29
CA ALA A 168 0.49 -13.72 -6.70
C ALA A 168 0.55 -13.36 -5.20
N VAL A 169 -0.09 -12.26 -4.81
CA VAL A 169 -0.15 -11.84 -3.39
C VAL A 169 -1.03 -12.76 -2.57
N LEU A 170 -2.19 -13.16 -3.08
CA LEU A 170 -3.09 -14.08 -2.36
C LEU A 170 -2.46 -15.47 -2.17
N ASP A 171 -1.80 -16.00 -3.18
CA ASP A 171 -1.07 -17.27 -3.10
C ASP A 171 0.06 -17.18 -2.06
N ALA A 172 0.80 -16.06 -2.06
CA ALA A 172 1.82 -15.80 -1.07
C ALA A 172 1.24 -15.67 0.35
N ALA A 173 0.06 -15.10 0.53
CA ALA A 173 -0.59 -14.92 1.83
C ALA A 173 -1.05 -16.26 2.46
N VAL A 174 -1.61 -17.19 1.67
CA VAL A 174 -2.08 -18.50 2.14
C VAL A 174 -0.94 -19.35 2.73
N LEU A 175 0.26 -19.26 2.18
CA LEU A 175 1.43 -19.97 2.72
C LEU A 175 1.80 -19.51 4.15
N CYS A 176 1.30 -18.35 4.60
CA CYS A 176 1.58 -17.78 5.94
C CYS A 176 0.69 -18.39 7.02
N SER A 177 -0.59 -18.64 6.72
CA SER A 177 -1.53 -19.25 7.67
C SER A 177 -1.21 -20.73 7.92
N ALA A 178 -0.66 -21.44 6.93
CA ALA A 178 -0.19 -22.81 7.08
C ALA A 178 1.07 -22.95 7.95
N SER A 179 1.86 -21.88 8.10
CA SER A 179 3.16 -21.90 8.81
C SER A 179 3.08 -21.39 10.25
N ARG A 180 1.92 -20.88 10.70
CA ARG A 180 1.68 -20.43 12.09
C ARG A 180 1.04 -21.51 12.98
N VAL A 181 0.88 -22.73 12.47
CA VAL A 181 0.47 -23.91 13.25
C VAL A 181 1.69 -24.77 13.53
N VAL A 182 2.55 -24.33 14.47
CA VAL A 182 3.46 -25.17 15.25
C VAL A 182 3.62 -24.55 16.63
#